data_AF-A0A1Y4T769-F1
#
_entry.id   AF-A0A1Y4T769-F1
#
_cell.length_a   1.000
_cell.length_b   1.000
_cell.length_c   1.000
_cell.angle_alpha   90.00
_cell.angle_beta   90.00
_cell.angle_gamma   90.00
#
_symmetry.space_group_name_H-M   'P 1'
#
loop_
_entity.id
_entity.type
_entity.pdbx_description
1 polymer ?
#
loop_
_entity_poly.entity_id
_entity_poly.type
_entity_poly.pdbx_seq_one_letter_code
_entity_poly.pdbx_strand_id
1 'polypeptide(L)'
;MSLTLTRKTYYLLGILAVACNMFNAILLLTGSTPLSLGENIAFVLTGLMLLFLAALRNISGSEKARCFLSFVLLLAGPASLTTYAPINRALLGGCWVNFVWMEYSRLRREDPAKAGPFSGAVAAVCLCELAQTLLLLAPEMTDLIKMAYNLMFFACTLARGWALVALYRQAASRQ
;
A
#
# COMPACT_ATOMS: atom_id res chain seq x y z
N MET A 1 22.41 -21.00 5.31
CA MET A 1 22.21 -19.66 5.91
C MET A 1 20.74 -19.32 5.89
N SER A 2 20.06 -19.32 7.05
CA SER A 2 18.70 -18.80 7.13
C SER A 2 18.76 -17.28 7.20
N LEU A 3 18.38 -16.59 6.13
CA LEU A 3 18.16 -15.15 6.19
C LEU A 3 17.02 -14.88 7.18
N THR A 4 17.35 -14.36 8.36
CA THR A 4 16.37 -13.91 9.36
C THR A 4 15.77 -12.59 8.89
N LEU A 5 14.92 -12.65 7.86
CA LEU A 5 14.11 -11.51 7.42
C LEU A 5 13.23 -11.06 8.58
N THR A 6 13.60 -9.92 9.18
CA THR A 6 12.86 -9.34 10.30
C THR A 6 11.73 -8.46 9.79
N ARG A 7 10.78 -8.14 10.68
CA ARG A 7 9.63 -7.34 10.29
C ARG A 7 9.97 -5.94 9.76
N LYS A 8 11.08 -5.41 10.24
CA LYS A 8 11.63 -4.12 9.82
C LYS A 8 12.01 -4.10 8.33
N THR A 9 12.55 -5.20 7.81
CA THR A 9 13.04 -5.25 6.42
C THR A 9 11.91 -5.06 5.42
N TYR A 10 10.75 -5.68 5.63
CA TYR A 10 9.63 -5.50 4.70
C TYR A 10 8.89 -4.18 4.91
N TYR A 11 8.79 -3.65 6.14
CA TYR A 11 8.25 -2.29 6.32
C TYR A 11 9.13 -1.26 5.59
N LEU A 12 10.45 -1.46 5.58
CA LEU A 12 11.38 -0.59 4.84
C LEU A 12 11.18 -0.68 3.32
N LEU A 13 10.96 -1.88 2.77
CA LEU A 13 10.59 -2.05 1.35
C LEU A 13 9.28 -1.34 1.02
N GLY A 14 8.29 -1.43 1.92
CA GLY A 14 7.04 -0.69 1.78
C GLY A 14 7.22 0.82 1.81
N ILE A 15 8.08 1.34 2.71
CA ILE A 15 8.38 2.78 2.79
C ILE A 15 9.03 3.26 1.49
N LEU A 16 9.98 2.47 0.94
CA LEU A 16 10.60 2.77 -0.35
C LEU A 16 9.58 2.78 -1.50
N ALA A 17 8.67 1.80 -1.52
CA ALA A 17 7.57 1.75 -2.49
C ALA A 17 6.66 2.99 -2.41
N VAL A 18 6.32 3.40 -1.19
CA VAL A 18 5.52 4.61 -0.96
C VAL A 18 6.27 5.86 -1.39
N ALA A 19 7.58 5.96 -1.13
CA ALA A 19 8.38 7.10 -1.56
C ALA A 19 8.40 7.25 -3.09
N CYS A 20 8.53 6.15 -3.83
CA CYS A 20 8.42 6.14 -5.29
C CYS A 20 7.02 6.59 -5.76
N ASN A 21 5.96 6.11 -5.12
CA ASN A 21 4.59 6.53 -5.43
C ASN A 21 4.33 8.01 -5.09
N MET A 22 4.89 8.53 -3.99
CA MET A 22 4.78 9.94 -3.60
C MET A 22 5.45 10.84 -4.63
N PHE A 23 6.67 10.50 -5.06
CA PHE A 23 7.38 11.28 -6.07
C PHE A 23 6.58 11.36 -7.37
N ASN A 24 6.02 10.23 -7.78
CA ASN A 24 5.20 10.18 -8.96
C ASN A 24 3.85 10.90 -8.81
N ALA A 25 3.23 10.85 -7.63
CA ALA A 25 2.02 11.63 -7.33
C ALA A 25 2.28 13.15 -7.41
N ILE A 26 3.47 13.62 -6.97
CA ILE A 26 3.88 15.02 -7.11
C ILE A 26 4.00 15.41 -8.59
N LEU A 27 4.61 14.56 -9.43
CA LEU A 27 4.73 14.82 -10.86
C LEU A 27 3.36 14.90 -11.57
N LEU A 28 2.42 14.06 -11.17
CA LEU A 28 1.04 14.12 -11.66
C LEU A 28 0.32 15.41 -11.25
N LEU A 29 0.67 16.01 -10.12
CA LEU A 29 0.14 17.29 -9.67
C LEU A 29 0.79 18.48 -10.41
N THR A 30 2.04 18.37 -10.85
CA THR A 30 2.73 19.41 -11.63
C THR A 30 2.40 19.35 -13.12
N GLY A 31 1.47 18.49 -13.55
CA GLY A 31 1.09 18.31 -14.95
C GLY A 31 2.18 17.64 -15.80
N SER A 32 3.23 17.09 -15.17
CA SER A 32 4.31 16.38 -15.84
C SER A 32 3.88 14.95 -16.15
N THR A 33 4.48 14.34 -17.17
CA THR A 33 4.21 12.94 -17.49
C THR A 33 4.63 12.03 -16.33
N PRO A 34 3.81 11.04 -15.96
CA PRO A 34 4.16 10.13 -14.88
C PRO A 34 5.43 9.34 -15.23
N LEU A 35 6.26 9.09 -14.22
CA LEU A 35 7.45 8.25 -14.38
C LEU A 35 7.02 6.79 -14.37
N SER A 36 6.81 6.23 -15.56
CA SER A 36 6.48 4.81 -15.73
C SER A 36 7.44 3.89 -14.97
N LEU A 37 8.74 4.22 -14.94
CA LEU A 37 9.75 3.49 -14.18
C LEU A 37 9.51 3.54 -12.66
N GLY A 38 9.20 4.72 -12.11
CA GLY A 38 9.05 4.91 -10.67
C GLY A 38 7.84 4.15 -10.12
N GLU A 39 6.76 4.10 -10.89
CA GLU A 39 5.59 3.31 -10.53
C GLU A 39 5.84 1.81 -10.65
N ASN A 40 6.49 1.36 -11.72
CA ASN A 40 6.86 -0.05 -11.86
C ASN A 40 7.73 -0.52 -10.68
N ILE A 41 8.70 0.31 -10.25
CA ILE A 41 9.50 0.04 -9.05
C ILE A 41 8.63 -0.03 -7.80
N ALA A 42 7.71 0.94 -7.60
CA ALA A 42 6.81 0.94 -6.46
C ALA A 42 5.89 -0.28 -6.41
N PHE A 43 5.38 -0.73 -7.56
CA PHE A 43 4.58 -1.94 -7.71
C PHE A 43 5.39 -3.18 -7.34
N VAL A 44 6.59 -3.34 -7.90
CA VAL A 44 7.47 -4.47 -7.61
C VAL A 44 7.87 -4.51 -6.13
N LEU A 45 8.21 -3.36 -5.53
CA LEU A 45 8.56 -3.27 -4.12
C LEU A 45 7.36 -3.61 -3.21
N THR A 46 6.15 -3.18 -3.57
CA THR A 46 4.92 -3.54 -2.86
C THR A 46 4.65 -5.05 -2.98
N GLY A 47 4.87 -5.63 -4.15
CA GLY A 47 4.76 -7.08 -4.36
C GLY A 47 5.78 -7.88 -3.54
N LEU A 48 7.04 -7.45 -3.52
CA LEU A 48 8.09 -8.05 -2.70
C LEU A 48 7.79 -7.96 -1.20
N MET A 49 7.26 -6.82 -0.74
CA MET A 49 6.80 -6.64 0.65
C MET A 49 5.75 -7.71 1.01
N LEU A 50 4.74 -7.92 0.16
CA LEU A 50 3.68 -8.91 0.40
C LEU A 50 4.20 -10.35 0.36
N LEU A 51 5.10 -10.67 -0.58
CA LEU A 51 5.72 -12.00 -0.66
C LEU A 51 6.57 -12.31 0.57
N PHE A 52 7.41 -11.37 1.00
CA PHE A 52 8.23 -11.55 2.19
C PHE A 52 7.38 -11.62 3.46
N LEU A 53 6.27 -10.89 3.52
CA LEU A 53 5.29 -11.03 4.59
C LEU A 53 4.72 -12.45 4.60
N ALA A 54 4.26 -12.98 3.45
CA ALA A 54 3.73 -14.34 3.34
C ALA A 54 4.76 -15.43 3.71
N ALA A 55 6.05 -15.18 3.45
CA ALA A 55 7.14 -16.10 3.75
C ALA A 55 7.52 -16.19 5.24
N LEU A 56 6.99 -15.31 6.10
CA LEU A 56 7.32 -15.33 7.53
C LEU A 56 6.78 -16.59 8.22
N ARG A 57 7.62 -17.20 9.08
CA ARG A 57 7.27 -18.41 9.85
C ARG A 57 6.13 -18.19 10.85
N ASN A 58 5.99 -16.99 11.41
CA ASN A 58 5.07 -16.67 12.51
C ASN A 58 3.71 -16.11 12.06
N ILE A 59 3.23 -16.48 10.87
CA ILE A 59 1.96 -16.02 10.31
C ILE A 59 1.04 -17.22 10.09
N SER A 60 -0.25 -17.08 10.41
CA SER A 60 -1.24 -18.15 10.26
C SER A 60 -1.45 -18.50 8.78
N GLY A 61 -1.87 -19.73 8.49
CA GLY A 61 -2.04 -20.19 7.10
C GLY A 61 -3.01 -19.33 6.27
N SER A 62 -4.06 -18.80 6.89
CA SER A 62 -5.05 -17.93 6.25
C SER A 62 -4.49 -16.54 5.91
N GLU A 63 -3.63 -15.96 6.76
CA GLU A 63 -2.97 -14.69 6.51
C GLU A 63 -1.93 -14.82 5.38
N LYS A 64 -1.20 -15.93 5.32
CA LYS A 64 -0.28 -16.22 4.21
C LYS A 64 -1.01 -16.30 2.88
N ALA A 65 -2.13 -17.02 2.84
CA ALA A 65 -2.96 -17.12 1.65
C ALA A 65 -3.49 -15.75 1.20
N ARG A 66 -3.91 -14.87 2.13
CA ARG A 66 -4.35 -13.51 1.81
C ARG A 66 -3.23 -12.62 1.26
N CYS A 67 -2.03 -12.70 1.82
CA CYS A 67 -0.87 -11.96 1.33
C CYS A 67 -0.47 -12.44 -0.08
N PHE A 68 -0.44 -13.76 -0.28
CA PHE A 68 -0.14 -14.36 -1.58
C PHE A 68 -1.21 -14.02 -2.62
N LEU A 69 -2.49 -14.08 -2.25
CA LEU A 69 -3.59 -13.66 -3.13
C LEU A 69 -3.48 -12.18 -3.50
N SER A 70 -3.16 -11.31 -2.55
CA SER A 70 -2.95 -9.88 -2.82
C SER A 70 -1.79 -9.65 -3.79
N PHE A 71 -0.70 -10.41 -3.63
CA PHE A 71 0.41 -10.39 -4.57
C PHE A 71 0.00 -10.86 -5.97
N VAL A 72 -0.74 -11.97 -6.07
CA VAL A 72 -1.23 -12.49 -7.36
C VAL A 72 -2.20 -11.51 -8.02
N LEU A 73 -3.10 -10.86 -7.26
CA LEU A 73 -4.00 -9.83 -7.77
C LEU A 73 -3.25 -8.60 -8.26
N LEU A 74 -2.19 -8.19 -7.57
CA LEU A 74 -1.31 -7.12 -8.00
C LEU A 74 -0.60 -7.47 -9.33
N LEU A 75 -0.22 -8.74 -9.53
CA LEU A 75 0.42 -9.24 -10.75
C LEU A 75 -0.57 -9.44 -11.91
N ALA A 76 -1.81 -9.86 -11.60
CA ALA A 76 -2.86 -10.14 -12.57
C ALA A 76 -3.57 -8.87 -13.11
N GLY A 77 -3.27 -7.69 -12.55
CA GLY A 77 -3.72 -6.41 -13.10
C GLY A 77 -3.32 -6.29 -14.57
N PRO A 78 -4.26 -5.95 -15.48
CA PRO A 78 -3.99 -5.94 -16.91
C PRO A 78 -2.81 -5.00 -17.20
N ALA A 79 -1.74 -5.55 -17.77
CA ALA A 79 -0.54 -4.84 -18.23
C ALA A 79 0.28 -4.11 -17.16
N SER A 80 0.77 -4.83 -16.13
CA SER A 80 1.66 -4.33 -15.06
C SER A 80 3.05 -3.79 -15.50
N LEU A 81 3.23 -3.44 -16.78
CA LEU A 81 4.47 -2.83 -17.29
C LEU A 81 4.25 -1.69 -18.30
N THR A 82 3.06 -1.53 -18.90
CA THR A 82 2.91 -0.62 -20.06
C THR A 82 1.61 0.19 -20.13
N THR A 83 0.53 -0.17 -19.44
CA THR A 83 -0.74 0.59 -19.57
C THR A 83 -1.34 0.92 -18.21
N TYR A 84 -1.42 2.23 -17.95
CA TYR A 84 -2.06 2.88 -16.81
C TYR A 84 -3.57 2.70 -16.83
N ALA A 85 -4.02 1.49 -16.53
CA ALA A 85 -5.44 1.25 -16.37
C ALA A 85 -5.87 1.73 -14.96
N PRO A 86 -6.94 2.54 -14.84
CA PRO A 86 -7.52 2.94 -13.55
C PRO A 86 -7.79 1.76 -12.59
N ILE A 87 -7.99 0.56 -13.16
CA ILE A 87 -8.16 -0.70 -12.44
C ILE A 87 -6.91 -1.12 -11.64
N ASN A 88 -5.69 -0.85 -12.14
CA ASN A 88 -4.44 -1.21 -11.45
C ASN A 88 -4.25 -0.37 -10.18
N ARG A 89 -4.71 0.89 -10.19
CA ARG A 89 -4.72 1.76 -9.00
C ARG A 89 -5.73 1.29 -7.96
N ALA A 90 -6.92 0.86 -8.38
CA ALA A 90 -7.91 0.27 -7.49
C ALA A 90 -7.42 -1.05 -6.86
N LEU A 91 -6.77 -1.92 -7.65
CA LEU A 91 -6.15 -3.16 -7.14
C LEU A 91 -5.03 -2.88 -6.13
N LEU A 92 -4.16 -1.91 -6.43
CA LEU A 92 -3.13 -1.45 -5.49
C LEU A 92 -3.77 -0.96 -4.19
N GLY A 93 -4.81 -0.14 -4.28
CA GLY A 93 -5.55 0.34 -3.11
C GLY A 93 -6.14 -0.79 -2.26
N GLY A 94 -6.77 -1.77 -2.91
CA GLY A 94 -7.27 -2.98 -2.24
C GLY A 94 -6.17 -3.78 -1.52
N CYS A 95 -4.99 -3.88 -2.13
CA CYS A 95 -3.83 -4.54 -1.50
C CYS A 95 -3.37 -3.80 -0.23
N TRP A 96 -3.35 -2.47 -0.26
CA TRP A 96 -2.99 -1.65 0.91
C TRP A 96 -4.02 -1.74 2.02
N VAL A 97 -5.31 -1.70 1.69
CA VAL A 97 -6.39 -1.90 2.67
C VAL A 97 -6.27 -3.27 3.34
N ASN A 98 -6.06 -4.33 2.55
CA ASN A 98 -5.88 -5.67 3.11
C ASN A 98 -4.63 -5.76 4.00
N PHE A 99 -3.50 -5.21 3.56
CA PHE A 99 -2.26 -5.18 4.34
C PHE A 99 -2.45 -4.50 5.71
N VAL A 100 -2.99 -3.28 5.70
CA VAL A 100 -3.19 -2.49 6.92
C VAL A 100 -4.22 -3.14 7.85
N TRP A 101 -5.26 -3.75 7.29
CA TRP A 101 -6.25 -4.51 8.07
C TRP A 101 -5.66 -5.78 8.71
N MET A 102 -4.79 -6.50 7.99
CA MET A 102 -4.10 -7.68 8.53
C MET A 102 -3.20 -7.31 9.70
N GLU A 103 -2.38 -6.26 9.57
CA GLU A 103 -1.50 -5.81 10.65
C GLU A 103 -2.28 -5.25 11.84
N TYR A 104 -3.38 -4.52 11.61
CA TYR A 104 -4.26 -4.07 12.69
C TYR A 104 -4.91 -5.24 13.44
N SER A 105 -5.45 -6.22 12.71
CA SER A 105 -6.07 -7.42 13.29
C SER A 105 -5.07 -8.28 14.07
N ARG A 106 -3.80 -8.25 13.66
CA ARG A 106 -2.70 -8.90 14.36
C ARG A 106 -2.31 -8.14 15.63
N LEU A 107 -2.12 -6.82 15.55
CA LEU A 107 -1.84 -5.97 16.71
C LEU A 107 -2.94 -6.11 17.77
N ARG A 108 -4.21 -6.16 17.36
CA ARG A 108 -5.34 -6.36 18.27
C ARG A 108 -5.29 -7.70 19.01
N ARG A 109 -4.71 -8.75 18.43
CA ARG A 109 -4.55 -10.08 19.05
C ARG A 109 -3.32 -10.17 19.94
N GLU A 110 -2.20 -9.59 19.51
CA GLU A 110 -0.92 -9.68 20.24
C GLU A 110 -0.79 -8.63 21.35
N ASP A 111 -1.23 -7.40 21.11
CA ASP A 111 -0.97 -6.25 21.99
C ASP A 111 -2.03 -5.14 21.78
N PRO A 112 -3.21 -5.25 22.43
CA PRO A 112 -4.35 -4.35 22.19
C PRO A 112 -4.04 -2.89 22.54
N ALA A 113 -3.06 -2.63 23.42
CA ALA A 113 -2.63 -1.27 23.77
C ALA A 113 -1.99 -0.54 22.58
N LYS A 114 -1.34 -1.26 21.65
CA LYS A 114 -0.73 -0.69 20.44
C LYS A 114 -1.69 -0.59 19.25
N ALA A 115 -2.81 -1.32 19.29
CA ALA A 115 -3.81 -1.28 18.24
C ALA A 115 -4.59 0.05 18.22
N GLY A 116 -4.90 0.62 19.39
CA GLY A 116 -5.61 1.89 19.52
C GLY A 116 -4.95 3.03 18.73
N PRO A 117 -3.66 3.34 18.96
CA PRO A 117 -2.94 4.38 18.22
C PRO A 117 -2.80 4.12 16.72
N PHE A 118 -2.84 2.86 16.27
CA PHE A 118 -2.74 2.49 14.85
C PHE A 118 -4.08 2.60 14.10
N SER A 119 -5.22 2.59 14.81
CA SER A 119 -6.55 2.66 14.21
C SER A 119 -6.76 3.90 13.32
N GLY A 120 -6.17 5.04 13.68
CA GLY A 120 -6.22 6.26 12.88
C GLY A 120 -5.53 6.12 11.51
N ALA A 121 -4.38 5.45 11.46
CA ALA A 121 -3.68 5.18 10.20
C ALA A 121 -4.44 4.17 9.34
N VAL A 122 -5.10 3.18 9.95
CA VAL A 122 -5.99 2.24 9.26
C VAL A 122 -7.17 2.98 8.62
N ALA A 123 -7.85 3.83 9.39
CA ALA A 123 -8.97 4.61 8.90
C ALA A 123 -8.55 5.55 7.77
N ALA A 124 -7.41 6.23 7.90
CA ALA A 124 -6.89 7.12 6.86
C ALA A 124 -6.64 6.37 5.54
N VAL A 125 -5.98 5.21 5.57
CA VAL A 125 -5.77 4.39 4.36
C VAL A 125 -7.11 3.96 3.78
N CYS A 126 -8.01 3.39 4.58
CA CYS A 126 -9.30 2.93 4.08
C CYS A 126 -10.15 4.06 3.46
N LEU A 127 -10.21 5.22 4.10
CA LEU A 127 -11.00 6.37 3.62
C LEU A 127 -10.40 6.98 2.35
N CYS A 128 -9.07 7.14 2.30
CA CYS A 128 -8.41 7.67 1.10
C CYS A 128 -8.57 6.73 -0.10
N GLU A 129 -8.37 5.42 0.09
CA GLU A 129 -8.53 4.44 -0.99
C GLU A 129 -9.99 4.32 -1.46
N LEU A 130 -10.95 4.40 -0.52
CA LEU A 130 -12.37 4.46 -0.86
C LEU A 130 -12.67 5.71 -1.69
N ALA A 131 -12.25 6.89 -1.23
CA ALA A 131 -12.47 8.15 -1.94
C ALA A 131 -11.84 8.14 -3.33
N GLN A 132 -10.62 7.59 -3.45
CA GLN A 132 -9.96 7.45 -4.75
C GLN A 132 -10.73 6.50 -5.69
N THR A 133 -11.26 5.41 -5.16
CA THR A 133 -12.07 4.45 -5.92
C THR A 133 -13.41 5.05 -6.34
N LEU A 134 -14.05 5.86 -5.49
CA LEU A 134 -15.29 6.55 -5.83
C LEU A 134 -15.07 7.58 -6.94
N LEU A 135 -13.97 8.33 -6.91
CA LEU A 135 -13.60 9.24 -7.99
C LEU A 135 -13.38 8.51 -9.33
N LEU A 136 -12.96 7.24 -9.29
CA LEU A 136 -12.83 6.39 -10.46
C LEU A 136 -14.17 5.99 -11.10
N LEU A 137 -15.21 5.89 -10.28
CA LEU A 137 -16.57 5.53 -10.70
C LEU A 137 -17.36 6.75 -11.22
N ALA A 138 -16.76 7.94 -11.23
CA ALA A 138 -17.39 9.13 -11.77
C ALA A 138 -17.74 8.89 -13.26
N PRO A 139 -18.98 9.22 -13.69
CA PRO A 139 -19.46 8.91 -15.04
C PRO A 139 -18.70 9.68 -16.12
N GLU A 140 -18.16 10.86 -15.78
CA GLU A 140 -17.30 11.67 -16.65
C GLU A 140 -16.07 12.15 -15.88
N MET A 141 -14.88 11.90 -16.46
CA MET A 141 -13.62 12.43 -15.94
C MET A 141 -13.43 13.86 -16.43
N THR A 142 -14.13 14.81 -15.81
CA THR A 142 -13.88 16.25 -16.00
C THR A 142 -12.49 16.62 -15.46
N ASP A 143 -11.94 17.77 -15.87
CA ASP A 143 -10.61 18.18 -15.42
C ASP A 143 -10.54 18.42 -13.91
N LEU A 144 -11.65 18.86 -13.30
CA LEU A 144 -11.78 18.95 -11.83
C LEU A 144 -11.69 17.57 -11.17
N ILE A 145 -12.37 16.56 -11.74
CA ILE A 145 -12.35 15.19 -11.21
C ILE A 145 -10.96 14.56 -11.39
N LYS A 146 -10.27 14.80 -12.51
CA LYS A 146 -8.88 14.36 -12.71
C LYS A 146 -7.93 14.99 -11.69
N MET A 147 -8.07 16.29 -11.42
CA MET A 147 -7.28 16.98 -10.41
C MET A 147 -7.55 16.39 -9.02
N ALA A 148 -8.83 16.23 -8.65
CA ALA A 148 -9.23 15.62 -7.39
C ALA A 148 -8.71 14.18 -7.25
N TYR A 149 -8.72 13.41 -8.34
CA TYR A 149 -8.21 12.04 -8.39
C TYR A 149 -6.69 11.99 -8.16
N ASN A 150 -5.92 12.88 -8.79
CA ASN A 150 -4.48 12.97 -8.60
C ASN A 150 -4.12 13.44 -7.17
N LEU A 151 -4.87 14.40 -6.63
CA LEU A 151 -4.71 14.87 -5.25
C LEU A 151 -5.03 13.74 -4.26
N MET A 152 -6.10 12.98 -4.51
CA MET A 152 -6.46 11.84 -3.68
C MET A 152 -5.41 10.73 -3.75
N PHE A 153 -4.82 10.49 -4.93
CA PHE A 153 -3.70 9.56 -5.05
C PHE A 153 -2.51 9.98 -4.17
N PHE A 154 -2.16 11.27 -4.17
CA PHE A 154 -1.14 11.79 -3.27
C PHE A 154 -1.52 11.58 -1.80
N ALA A 155 -2.76 11.87 -1.40
CA ALA A 155 -3.25 11.61 -0.05
C ALA A 155 -3.18 10.12 0.34
N CYS A 156 -3.54 9.20 -0.56
CA CYS A 156 -3.37 7.75 -0.35
C CYS A 156 -1.91 7.40 -0.07
N THR A 157 -0.96 7.95 -0.83
CA THR A 157 0.47 7.68 -0.58
C THR A 157 0.93 8.19 0.78
N LEU A 158 0.46 9.35 1.24
CA LEU A 158 0.72 9.86 2.58
C LEU A 158 0.14 8.95 3.67
N ALA A 159 -1.11 8.51 3.51
CA ALA A 159 -1.75 7.60 4.45
C ALA A 159 -1.01 6.26 4.55
N ARG A 160 -0.61 5.67 3.41
CA ARG A 160 0.20 4.44 3.35
C ARG A 160 1.55 4.63 4.05
N GLY A 161 2.22 5.76 3.79
CA GLY A 161 3.50 6.12 4.42
C GLY A 161 3.38 6.26 5.92
N TRP A 162 2.33 6.94 6.41
CA TRP A 162 2.06 7.08 7.83
C TRP A 162 1.83 5.72 8.50
N ALA A 163 1.02 4.85 7.90
CA ALA A 163 0.77 3.51 8.42
C ALA A 163 2.07 2.69 8.54
N LEU A 164 2.93 2.73 7.53
CA LEU A 164 4.20 2.01 7.57
C LEU A 164 5.19 2.56 8.58
N VAL A 165 5.30 3.89 8.71
CA VAL A 165 6.18 4.51 9.72
C VAL A 165 5.69 4.17 11.12
N ALA A 166 4.37 4.16 11.35
CA ALA A 166 3.79 3.73 12.62
C ALA A 166 4.16 2.26 12.94
N LEU A 167 3.98 1.35 11.99
CA LEU A 167 4.36 -0.06 12.15
C LEU A 167 5.86 -0.24 12.35
N TYR A 168 6.69 0.50 11.61
CA TYR A 168 8.14 0.47 11.74
C TYR A 168 8.60 0.90 13.14
N ARG A 169 8.05 2.00 13.67
CA ARG A 169 8.34 2.47 15.04
C ARG A 169 7.92 1.46 16.09
N GLN A 170 6.74 0.85 15.94
CA GLN A 170 6.26 -0.18 16.86
C GLN A 170 7.14 -1.43 16.81
N ALA A 171 7.61 -1.83 15.63
CA ALA A 171 8.56 -2.93 15.46
C ALA A 171 9.96 -2.60 16.02
N ALA A 172 10.35 -1.33 16.07
CA ALA A 172 11.58 -0.89 16.70
C ALA A 172 11.55 -0.97 18.23
N SER A 173 10.39 -0.71 18.85
CA SER A 173 10.20 -0.81 20.31
C SER A 173 10.17 -2.22 20.90
N ARG A 174 10.25 -3.27 20.05
CA ARG A 174 10.20 -4.70 20.48
C ARG A 174 11.59 -5.36 20.53
N GLN A 175 12.66 -4.63 20.23
CA GLN A 175 14.06 -5.07 20.42
C GLN A 175 14.60 -4.48 21.71
#